data_AF-B8A271-F1
#
_entry.id   AF-B8A271-F1
#
_cell.length_a   1.000
_cell.length_b   1.000
_cell.length_c   1.000
_cell.angle_alpha   90.00
_cell.angle_beta   90.00
_cell.angle_gamma   90.00
#
_symmetry.space_group_name_H-M   'P 1'
#
loop_
_entity.id
_entity.type
_entity.pdbx_description
1 polymer ?
#
loop_
_entity_poly.entity_id
_entity_poly.type
_entity_poly.pdbx_seq_one_letter_code
_entity_poly.pdbx_strand_id
1 'polypeptide(L)'
;MHANHDLVTGYLKSKLHFRGFVISDWLGVDRITSPPGANYTYSVQAGINAGIDMVMVPYNYTDYINDLTSLVHKGVINISRIDDAVKRILRVKFTMGLFENPLADLSFAEQLGKKEHRELAREAVRKSLVLLKNGNSPDQQFLPLPKRARSILVAGSHASNLGYQCGGWSIQWMGDSGNITTGTTILDAIKSTVADSTSVVYSENPDDSFMKHNDFSFAIVVVGEPPYAETVGDSTDLTMLDPGPDTIRTVCAAVKCAVVIISGRPIVIEPYVPLVEALVAAWLPGTEGQGVADVLFGDYGFTGKLPHTWFKSVDQLPMNVGDLQYDPLYPFGFGLMINSSLPGFSGVDNLGYRKQRVLFAVLCSLLSLVLIS
;
A
#
# COMPACT_ATOMS: atom_id res chain seq x y z
N MET A 1 -23.28 -0.82 -11.55
CA MET A 1 -22.93 -2.26 -11.45
C MET A 1 -23.95 -3.07 -10.64
N HIS A 2 -24.42 -2.60 -9.48
CA HIS A 2 -25.33 -3.34 -8.59
C HIS A 2 -26.68 -3.77 -9.20
N ALA A 3 -27.13 -3.15 -10.28
CA ALA A 3 -28.32 -3.57 -11.04
C ALA A 3 -28.00 -4.29 -12.38
N ASN A 4 -26.72 -4.64 -12.63
CA ASN A 4 -26.30 -5.22 -13.91
C ASN A 4 -26.41 -6.76 -13.89
N HIS A 5 -27.56 -7.27 -14.30
CA HIS A 5 -27.83 -8.71 -14.39
C HIS A 5 -26.89 -9.44 -15.36
N ASP A 6 -26.58 -8.83 -16.50
CA ASP A 6 -25.80 -9.48 -17.56
C ASP A 6 -24.37 -9.76 -17.12
N LEU A 7 -23.76 -8.87 -16.34
CA LEU A 7 -22.43 -9.09 -15.78
C LEU A 7 -22.45 -9.96 -14.53
N VAL A 8 -23.35 -9.69 -13.58
CA VAL A 8 -23.38 -10.42 -12.30
C VAL A 8 -23.88 -11.85 -12.49
N THR A 9 -25.02 -12.03 -13.14
CA THR A 9 -25.61 -13.36 -13.36
C THR A 9 -25.16 -13.95 -14.69
N GLY A 10 -25.26 -13.20 -15.79
CA GLY A 10 -24.95 -13.70 -17.13
C GLY A 10 -23.46 -14.05 -17.31
N TYR A 11 -22.55 -13.23 -16.78
CA TYR A 11 -21.12 -13.44 -16.93
C TYR A 11 -20.51 -14.18 -15.73
N LEU A 12 -20.51 -13.56 -14.55
CA LEU A 12 -19.82 -14.10 -13.36
C LEU A 12 -20.42 -15.44 -12.93
N LYS A 13 -21.73 -15.52 -12.68
CA LYS A 13 -22.36 -16.77 -12.22
C LYS A 13 -22.51 -17.82 -13.32
N SER A 14 -22.92 -17.41 -14.52
CA SER A 14 -23.26 -18.35 -15.60
C SER A 14 -22.05 -18.73 -16.44
N LYS A 15 -21.35 -17.78 -17.06
CA LYS A 15 -20.19 -18.06 -17.93
C LYS A 15 -18.92 -18.45 -17.17
N LEU A 16 -18.57 -17.74 -16.10
CA LEU A 16 -17.40 -18.08 -15.26
C LEU A 16 -17.72 -19.15 -14.21
N HIS A 17 -18.96 -19.62 -14.16
CA HIS A 17 -19.44 -20.65 -13.23
C HIS A 17 -19.17 -20.34 -11.75
N PHE A 18 -19.12 -19.06 -11.35
CA PHE A 18 -18.87 -18.69 -9.96
C PHE A 18 -19.92 -19.29 -9.01
N ARG A 19 -19.46 -20.01 -7.97
CA ARG A 19 -20.31 -20.74 -7.00
C ARG A 19 -20.30 -20.17 -5.59
N GLY A 20 -19.49 -19.15 -5.31
CA GLY A 20 -19.58 -18.36 -4.08
C GLY A 20 -20.83 -17.46 -4.07
N PHE A 21 -20.89 -16.56 -3.08
CA PHE A 21 -21.94 -15.54 -3.01
C PHE A 21 -21.40 -14.17 -3.46
N VAL A 22 -22.27 -13.36 -4.05
CA VAL A 22 -22.01 -11.97 -4.46
C VAL A 22 -22.55 -11.05 -3.37
N ILE A 23 -21.69 -10.18 -2.83
CA ILE A 23 -22.08 -9.18 -1.85
C ILE A 23 -22.20 -7.79 -2.49
N SER A 24 -23.13 -6.96 -2.02
CA SER A 24 -23.14 -5.54 -2.39
C SER A 24 -21.99 -4.79 -1.71
N ASP A 25 -21.76 -3.57 -2.19
CA ASP A 25 -20.92 -2.62 -1.47
C ASP A 25 -21.78 -1.91 -0.40
N TRP A 26 -21.14 -1.13 0.48
CA TRP A 26 -21.78 -0.32 1.52
C TRP A 26 -22.81 0.64 0.92
N LEU A 27 -24.09 0.41 1.23
CA LEU A 27 -25.21 1.16 0.64
C LEU A 27 -25.20 1.14 -0.91
N GLY A 28 -24.54 0.15 -1.52
CA GLY A 28 -24.39 0.06 -2.97
C GLY A 28 -25.73 -0.18 -3.68
N VAL A 29 -26.68 -0.84 -3.00
CA VAL A 29 -28.05 -1.02 -3.48
C VAL A 29 -28.80 0.32 -3.44
N ASP A 30 -28.69 1.10 -2.37
CA ASP A 30 -29.29 2.44 -2.24
C ASP A 30 -28.86 3.35 -3.39
N ARG A 31 -27.58 3.30 -3.77
CA ARG A 31 -26.98 4.10 -4.85
C ARG A 31 -27.36 3.65 -6.27
N ILE A 32 -28.26 2.67 -6.43
CA ILE A 32 -28.87 2.34 -7.74
C ILE A 32 -29.73 3.51 -8.25
N THR A 33 -30.39 4.25 -7.36
CA THR A 33 -31.23 5.39 -7.73
C THR A 33 -30.48 6.72 -7.57
N SER A 34 -30.97 7.76 -8.25
CA SER A 34 -30.51 9.14 -8.07
C SER A 34 -31.69 10.04 -7.66
N PRO A 35 -31.67 10.66 -6.47
CA PRO A 35 -30.66 10.50 -5.43
C PRO A 35 -30.63 9.08 -4.83
N PRO A 36 -29.54 8.68 -4.15
CA PRO A 36 -29.46 7.39 -3.47
C PRO A 36 -30.64 7.18 -2.52
N GLY A 37 -31.25 5.99 -2.56
CA GLY A 37 -32.40 5.64 -1.73
C GLY A 37 -33.75 6.25 -2.13
N ALA A 38 -33.81 7.05 -3.21
CA ALA A 38 -35.06 7.69 -3.66
C ALA A 38 -36.20 6.70 -3.96
N ASN A 39 -35.88 5.48 -4.36
CA ASN A 39 -36.83 4.38 -4.47
C ASN A 39 -36.19 3.08 -3.97
N TYR A 40 -36.12 2.94 -2.65
CA TYR A 40 -35.41 1.81 -2.03
C TYR A 40 -36.03 0.45 -2.38
N THR A 41 -37.35 0.33 -2.46
CA THR A 41 -38.01 -0.90 -2.89
C THR A 41 -37.59 -1.32 -4.30
N TYR A 42 -37.47 -0.37 -5.24
CA TYR A 42 -36.90 -0.64 -6.56
C TYR A 42 -35.43 -1.07 -6.46
N SER A 43 -34.63 -0.41 -5.62
CA SER A 43 -33.23 -0.79 -5.41
C SER A 43 -33.08 -2.23 -4.93
N VAL A 44 -33.89 -2.67 -3.94
CA VAL A 44 -33.93 -4.06 -3.46
C VAL A 44 -34.30 -5.01 -4.60
N GLN A 45 -35.37 -4.71 -5.33
CA GLN A 45 -35.80 -5.50 -6.48
C GLN A 45 -34.70 -5.64 -7.54
N ALA A 46 -34.11 -4.52 -7.97
CA ALA A 46 -33.11 -4.46 -9.02
C ALA A 46 -31.82 -5.17 -8.61
N GLY A 47 -31.35 -4.95 -7.38
CA GLY A 47 -30.12 -5.57 -6.87
C GLY A 47 -30.23 -7.09 -6.72
N ILE A 48 -31.33 -7.57 -6.12
CA ILE A 48 -31.55 -9.01 -5.94
C ILE A 48 -31.78 -9.70 -7.28
N ASN A 49 -32.61 -9.13 -8.16
CA ASN A 49 -32.85 -9.72 -9.47
C ASN A 49 -31.61 -9.66 -10.39
N ALA A 50 -30.70 -8.69 -10.22
CA ALA A 50 -29.40 -8.70 -10.90
C ALA A 50 -28.51 -9.87 -10.47
N GLY A 51 -28.74 -10.38 -9.25
CA GLY A 51 -28.10 -11.58 -8.72
C GLY A 51 -27.17 -11.33 -7.53
N ILE A 52 -27.34 -10.22 -6.81
CA ILE A 52 -26.70 -10.04 -5.50
C ILE A 52 -27.27 -11.07 -4.52
N ASP A 53 -26.39 -11.70 -3.74
CA ASP A 53 -26.76 -12.75 -2.78
C ASP A 53 -26.82 -12.25 -1.33
N MET A 54 -25.98 -11.26 -0.99
CA MET A 54 -25.93 -10.64 0.33
C MET A 54 -25.86 -9.12 0.18
N VAL A 55 -26.73 -8.39 0.87
CA VAL A 55 -26.77 -6.93 0.80
C VAL A 55 -26.18 -6.32 2.06
N MET A 56 -25.20 -5.45 1.90
CA MET A 56 -24.60 -4.64 2.95
C MET A 56 -25.45 -3.37 3.18
N VAL A 57 -26.51 -3.51 3.99
CA VAL A 57 -27.52 -2.48 4.31
C VAL A 57 -27.02 -1.41 5.29
N PRO A 58 -25.79 -1.54 5.80
CA PRO A 58 -25.38 -1.73 7.22
C PRO A 58 -26.24 -1.20 8.38
N TYR A 59 -27.21 -0.32 8.17
CA TYR A 59 -27.96 0.35 9.24
C TYR A 59 -29.43 -0.05 9.26
N ASN A 60 -30.15 0.16 8.15
CA ASN A 60 -31.61 0.07 8.11
C ASN A 60 -32.11 -1.33 7.68
N TYR A 61 -31.66 -2.36 8.40
CA TYR A 61 -31.92 -3.75 8.02
C TYR A 61 -33.40 -4.13 8.07
N THR A 62 -34.21 -3.47 8.91
CA THR A 62 -35.65 -3.73 9.01
C THR A 62 -36.36 -3.38 7.72
N ASP A 63 -36.06 -2.22 7.12
CA ASP A 63 -36.69 -1.77 5.89
C ASP A 63 -36.29 -2.67 4.71
N TYR A 64 -35.01 -3.05 4.64
CA TYR A 64 -34.54 -4.03 3.67
C TYR A 64 -35.27 -5.38 3.78
N ILE A 65 -35.39 -5.93 4.99
CA ILE A 65 -36.08 -7.21 5.20
C ILE A 65 -37.56 -7.09 4.84
N ASN A 66 -38.22 -6.00 5.23
CA ASN A 66 -39.63 -5.76 4.93
C ASN A 66 -39.88 -5.65 3.42
N ASP A 67 -39.06 -4.87 2.71
CA ASP A 67 -39.19 -4.70 1.26
C ASP A 67 -38.90 -6.01 0.52
N LEU A 68 -37.81 -6.72 0.86
CA LEU A 68 -37.48 -8.00 0.25
C LEU A 68 -38.60 -9.02 0.47
N THR A 69 -39.11 -9.12 1.70
CA THR A 69 -40.20 -10.03 2.06
C THR A 69 -41.47 -9.69 1.28
N SER A 70 -41.84 -8.40 1.21
CA SER A 70 -42.99 -7.92 0.43
C SER A 70 -42.86 -8.24 -1.06
N LEU A 71 -41.68 -8.03 -1.63
CA LEU A 71 -41.39 -8.31 -3.05
C LEU A 71 -41.48 -9.81 -3.36
N VAL A 72 -41.04 -10.68 -2.45
CA VAL A 72 -41.17 -12.14 -2.60
C VAL A 72 -42.64 -12.58 -2.48
N HIS A 73 -43.38 -12.09 -1.48
CA HIS A 73 -44.81 -12.40 -1.32
C HIS A 73 -45.65 -11.95 -2.52
N LYS A 74 -45.31 -10.81 -3.12
CA LYS A 74 -45.97 -10.30 -4.33
C LYS A 74 -45.51 -11.01 -5.62
N GLY A 75 -44.57 -11.95 -5.54
CA GLY A 75 -44.02 -12.66 -6.70
C GLY A 75 -43.12 -11.80 -7.61
N VAL A 76 -42.73 -10.62 -7.17
CA VAL A 76 -41.85 -9.69 -7.92
C VAL A 76 -40.40 -10.20 -7.90
N ILE A 77 -39.99 -10.83 -6.79
CA ILE A 77 -38.76 -11.61 -6.70
C ILE A 77 -39.16 -13.09 -6.58
N ASN A 78 -38.72 -13.92 -7.51
CA ASN A 78 -39.01 -15.35 -7.49
C ASN A 78 -38.31 -16.02 -6.30
N ILE A 79 -39.01 -16.91 -5.58
CA ILE A 79 -38.41 -17.67 -4.47
C ILE A 79 -37.15 -18.44 -4.89
N SER A 80 -37.07 -18.89 -6.15
CA SER A 80 -35.86 -19.55 -6.67
C SER A 80 -34.62 -18.65 -6.68
N ARG A 81 -34.79 -17.32 -6.76
CA ARG A 81 -33.71 -16.32 -6.64
C ARG A 81 -33.21 -16.21 -5.20
N ILE A 82 -34.12 -16.33 -4.23
CA ILE A 82 -33.79 -16.39 -2.80
C ILE A 82 -33.07 -17.71 -2.49
N ASP A 83 -33.58 -18.83 -3.00
CA ASP A 83 -32.95 -20.14 -2.84
C ASP A 83 -31.52 -20.17 -3.41
N ASP A 84 -31.27 -19.58 -4.59
CA ASP A 84 -29.91 -19.46 -5.14
C ASP A 84 -29.00 -18.64 -4.23
N ALA A 85 -29.47 -17.49 -3.75
CA ALA A 85 -28.70 -16.61 -2.86
C ALA A 85 -28.35 -17.30 -1.54
N VAL A 86 -29.34 -17.86 -0.85
CA VAL A 86 -29.16 -18.57 0.42
C VAL A 86 -28.29 -19.81 0.24
N LYS A 87 -28.48 -20.59 -0.83
CA LYS A 87 -27.63 -21.75 -1.14
C LYS A 87 -26.15 -21.36 -1.28
N ARG A 88 -25.85 -20.21 -1.88
CA ARG A 88 -24.48 -19.70 -2.03
C ARG A 88 -23.88 -19.24 -0.72
N ILE A 89 -24.65 -18.51 0.09
CA ILE A 89 -24.22 -18.05 1.43
C ILE A 89 -23.94 -19.27 2.31
N LEU A 90 -24.89 -20.21 2.40
CA LEU A 90 -24.74 -21.43 3.19
C LEU A 90 -23.59 -22.29 2.69
N ARG A 91 -23.41 -22.43 1.36
CA ARG A 91 -22.26 -23.14 0.80
C ARG A 91 -20.96 -22.57 1.33
N VAL A 92 -20.76 -21.26 1.30
CA VAL A 92 -19.51 -20.66 1.80
C VAL A 92 -19.37 -20.89 3.30
N LYS A 93 -20.43 -20.68 4.10
CA LYS A 93 -20.40 -20.92 5.56
C LYS A 93 -20.03 -22.36 5.92
N PHE A 94 -20.62 -23.36 5.25
CA PHE A 94 -20.27 -24.77 5.45
C PHE A 94 -18.85 -25.09 4.93
N THR A 95 -18.49 -24.59 3.75
CA THR A 95 -17.17 -24.88 3.14
C THR A 95 -16.03 -24.37 4.01
N MET A 96 -16.19 -23.21 4.66
CA MET A 96 -15.18 -22.63 5.55
C MET A 96 -15.23 -23.18 6.99
N GLY A 97 -16.11 -24.14 7.29
CA GLY A 97 -16.23 -24.75 8.62
C GLY A 97 -16.83 -23.83 9.69
N LEU A 98 -17.61 -22.81 9.29
CA LEU A 98 -18.17 -21.83 10.24
C LEU A 98 -19.23 -22.45 11.16
N PHE A 99 -19.88 -23.54 10.74
CA PHE A 99 -20.83 -24.26 11.58
C PHE A 99 -20.13 -25.10 12.65
N GLU A 100 -18.94 -25.61 12.34
CA GLU A 100 -18.10 -26.39 13.25
C GLU A 100 -17.33 -25.48 14.22
N ASN A 101 -16.86 -24.32 13.73
CA ASN A 101 -16.08 -23.35 14.51
C ASN A 101 -16.71 -21.94 14.42
N PRO A 102 -17.85 -21.70 15.08
CA PRO A 102 -18.58 -20.44 14.97
C PRO A 102 -18.01 -19.30 15.83
N LEU A 103 -17.12 -19.61 16.78
CA LEU A 103 -16.54 -18.66 17.73
C LEU A 103 -15.05 -18.47 17.46
N ALA A 104 -14.52 -17.35 17.94
CA ALA A 104 -13.10 -17.08 17.88
C ALA A 104 -12.30 -18.11 18.71
N ASP A 105 -11.20 -18.59 18.15
CA ASP A 105 -10.18 -19.32 18.90
C ASP A 105 -9.16 -18.32 19.46
N LEU A 106 -9.23 -18.12 20.78
CA LEU A 106 -8.40 -17.15 21.49
C LEU A 106 -6.92 -17.54 21.55
N SER A 107 -6.55 -18.78 21.20
CA SER A 107 -5.14 -19.18 21.08
C SER A 107 -4.40 -18.44 19.95
N PHE A 108 -5.14 -17.85 19.01
CA PHE A 108 -4.57 -17.02 17.95
C PHE A 108 -4.37 -15.55 18.33
N ALA A 109 -4.72 -15.12 19.55
CA ALA A 109 -4.56 -13.72 19.95
C ALA A 109 -3.10 -13.23 19.81
N GLU A 110 -2.13 -14.10 20.12
CA GLU A 110 -0.69 -13.80 20.00
C GLU A 110 -0.20 -13.73 18.55
N GLN A 111 -1.04 -14.07 17.54
CA GLN A 111 -0.68 -13.89 16.13
C GLN A 111 -0.68 -12.41 15.73
N LEU A 112 -1.45 -11.57 16.43
CA LEU A 112 -1.56 -10.16 16.13
C LEU A 112 -0.21 -9.46 16.32
N GLY A 113 0.32 -8.87 15.24
CA GLY A 113 1.56 -8.10 15.29
C GLY A 113 2.83 -8.94 15.51
N LYS A 114 2.78 -10.26 15.26
CA LYS A 114 3.93 -11.16 15.38
C LYS A 114 5.16 -10.66 14.62
N LYS A 115 6.32 -10.87 15.22
CA LYS A 115 7.61 -10.49 14.65
C LYS A 115 7.79 -11.08 13.24
N GLU A 116 7.42 -12.34 13.03
CA GLU A 116 7.55 -13.01 11.73
C GLU A 116 6.70 -12.32 10.65
N HIS A 117 5.53 -11.82 10.99
CA HIS A 117 4.67 -11.06 10.08
C HIS A 117 5.24 -9.67 9.79
N ARG A 118 5.84 -9.03 10.79
CA ARG A 118 6.56 -7.76 10.62
C ARG A 118 7.79 -7.91 9.75
N GLU A 119 8.57 -8.98 9.90
CA GLU A 119 9.70 -9.26 9.01
C GLU A 119 9.24 -9.52 7.57
N LEU A 120 8.10 -10.20 7.38
CA LEU A 120 7.50 -10.36 6.06
C LEU A 120 7.03 -9.01 5.47
N ALA A 121 6.42 -8.16 6.29
CA ALA A 121 6.00 -6.82 5.87
C ALA A 121 7.20 -5.93 5.53
N ARG A 122 8.27 -5.94 6.34
CA ARG A 122 9.56 -5.29 6.02
C ARG A 122 10.12 -5.76 4.69
N GLU A 123 10.05 -7.08 4.41
CA GLU A 123 10.44 -7.63 3.12
C GLU A 123 9.58 -7.11 1.96
N ALA A 124 8.26 -7.03 2.15
CA ALA A 124 7.35 -6.49 1.15
C ALA A 124 7.65 -5.01 0.87
N VAL A 125 7.90 -4.21 1.91
CA VAL A 125 8.29 -2.79 1.80
C VAL A 125 9.55 -2.65 0.96
N ARG A 126 10.63 -3.36 1.29
CA ARG A 126 11.88 -3.21 0.52
C ARG A 126 11.74 -3.61 -0.96
N LYS A 127 10.85 -4.56 -1.26
CA LYS A 127 10.58 -5.05 -2.62
C LYS A 127 9.63 -4.14 -3.40
N SER A 128 8.76 -3.37 -2.73
CA SER A 128 7.83 -2.45 -3.38
C SER A 128 8.49 -1.14 -3.81
N LEU A 129 9.56 -0.72 -3.13
CA LEU A 129 10.29 0.51 -3.41
C LEU A 129 10.83 0.54 -4.85
N VAL A 130 10.47 1.60 -5.59
CA VAL A 130 10.94 1.83 -6.95
C VAL A 130 11.91 3.00 -6.96
N LEU A 131 13.15 2.73 -7.38
CA LEU A 131 14.17 3.75 -7.55
C LEU A 131 13.97 4.45 -8.91
N LEU A 132 13.56 5.70 -8.88
CA LEU A 132 13.23 6.49 -10.07
C LEU A 132 14.44 7.27 -10.60
N LYS A 133 15.30 7.74 -9.70
CA LYS A 133 16.53 8.45 -10.02
C LYS A 133 17.63 8.08 -9.03
N ASN A 134 18.88 7.98 -9.49
CA ASN A 134 20.04 7.73 -8.65
C ASN A 134 21.31 8.36 -9.24
N GLY A 135 21.42 9.68 -9.17
CA GLY A 135 22.50 10.48 -9.73
C GLY A 135 22.01 11.48 -10.79
N ASN A 136 22.83 12.51 -11.02
CA ASN A 136 22.60 13.51 -12.08
C ASN A 136 23.34 13.16 -13.39
N SER A 137 24.11 12.07 -13.39
CA SER A 137 24.81 11.53 -14.55
C SER A 137 24.83 10.01 -14.51
N PRO A 138 24.95 9.31 -15.66
CA PRO A 138 24.93 7.84 -15.72
C PRO A 138 26.00 7.14 -14.87
N ASP A 139 27.15 7.79 -14.66
CA ASP A 139 28.29 7.24 -13.93
C ASP A 139 28.27 7.58 -12.42
N GLN A 140 27.34 8.43 -11.99
CA GLN A 140 27.21 8.81 -10.59
C GLN A 140 26.11 8.01 -9.92
N GLN A 141 26.41 7.39 -8.79
CA GLN A 141 25.43 6.76 -7.91
C GLN A 141 25.41 7.48 -6.56
N PHE A 142 24.22 7.79 -6.06
CA PHE A 142 24.03 8.42 -4.75
C PHE A 142 23.61 7.40 -3.68
N LEU A 143 22.72 6.49 -4.04
CA LEU A 143 22.38 5.30 -3.27
C LEU A 143 23.26 4.12 -3.70
N PRO A 144 23.64 3.22 -2.77
CA PRO A 144 23.29 3.24 -1.35
C PRO A 144 24.07 4.31 -0.54
N LEU A 145 23.43 4.86 0.49
CA LEU A 145 24.03 5.80 1.43
C LEU A 145 25.00 5.10 2.38
N PRO A 146 26.11 5.74 2.78
CA PRO A 146 26.99 5.17 3.78
C PRO A 146 26.33 5.21 5.17
N LYS A 147 26.35 4.08 5.88
CA LYS A 147 25.87 3.98 7.28
C LYS A 147 26.70 4.81 8.27
N ARG A 148 27.94 5.14 7.90
CA ARG A 148 28.85 5.97 8.70
C ARG A 148 29.03 7.32 8.02
N ALA A 149 28.58 8.38 8.69
CA ALA A 149 28.77 9.76 8.29
C ALA A 149 28.99 10.63 9.53
N ARG A 150 29.43 11.88 9.37
CA ARG A 150 29.59 12.79 10.52
C ARG A 150 28.24 13.22 11.06
N SER A 151 27.39 13.73 10.18
CA SER A 151 26.05 14.20 10.48
C SER A 151 25.17 14.04 9.24
N ILE A 152 23.93 13.59 9.42
CA ILE A 152 22.94 13.46 8.34
C ILE A 152 21.66 14.17 8.75
N LEU A 153 20.93 14.67 7.75
CA LEU A 153 19.62 15.25 7.94
C LEU A 153 18.53 14.25 7.53
N VAL A 154 17.51 14.10 8.36
CA VAL A 154 16.23 13.50 7.97
C VAL A 154 15.18 14.60 8.08
N ALA A 155 14.44 14.84 7.00
CA ALA A 155 13.44 15.90 6.92
C ALA A 155 12.15 15.44 6.23
N GLY A 156 11.14 16.32 6.26
CA GLY A 156 9.84 16.12 5.62
C GLY A 156 8.77 15.58 6.57
N SER A 157 7.52 15.96 6.28
CA SER A 157 6.32 15.67 7.08
C SER A 157 6.02 14.19 7.24
N HIS A 158 6.57 13.33 6.38
CA HIS A 158 6.34 11.89 6.40
C HIS A 158 7.46 11.10 7.11
N ALA A 159 8.57 11.74 7.47
CA ALA A 159 9.72 11.02 8.01
C ALA A 159 9.46 10.40 9.39
N SER A 160 8.75 11.11 10.26
CA SER A 160 8.44 10.69 11.64
C SER A 160 6.95 10.45 11.88
N ASN A 161 6.21 10.06 10.84
CA ASN A 161 4.75 9.96 10.89
C ASN A 161 4.27 8.57 10.42
N LEU A 162 3.94 7.70 11.38
CA LEU A 162 3.54 6.31 11.11
C LEU A 162 2.21 6.24 10.34
N GLY A 163 1.26 7.09 10.69
CA GLY A 163 -0.03 7.15 10.03
C GLY A 163 0.08 7.54 8.56
N TYR A 164 0.95 8.50 8.24
CA TYR A 164 1.19 8.91 6.85
C TYR A 164 1.85 7.83 6.00
N GLN A 165 2.82 7.07 6.53
CA GLN A 165 3.41 5.95 5.77
C GLN A 165 2.45 4.74 5.64
N CYS A 166 1.40 4.66 6.46
CA CYS A 166 0.35 3.64 6.34
C CYS A 166 -0.76 4.03 5.35
N GLY A 167 -1.19 5.29 5.33
CA GLY A 167 -2.26 5.78 4.46
C GLY A 167 -3.67 5.39 4.95
N GLY A 168 -4.64 5.38 4.02
CA GLY A 168 -6.03 5.00 4.31
C GLY A 168 -6.18 3.55 4.76
N TRP A 169 -7.36 3.19 5.27
CA TRP A 169 -7.66 1.84 5.78
C TRP A 169 -6.69 1.33 6.86
N SER A 170 -6.10 2.25 7.62
CA SER A 170 -5.15 1.95 8.69
C SER A 170 -5.66 2.51 10.00
N ILE A 171 -6.15 1.63 10.89
CA ILE A 171 -6.88 1.94 12.13
C ILE A 171 -8.22 2.63 11.88
N GLN A 172 -8.22 3.77 11.20
CA GLN A 172 -9.42 4.49 10.75
C GLN A 172 -9.65 4.26 9.26
N TRP A 173 -10.90 4.45 8.82
CA TRP A 173 -11.28 4.36 7.39
C TRP A 173 -10.41 5.24 6.50
N MET A 174 -10.30 6.51 6.88
CA MET A 174 -9.51 7.53 6.18
C MET A 174 -8.01 7.48 6.50
N GLY A 175 -7.59 6.58 7.40
CA GLY A 175 -6.30 6.70 8.08
C GLY A 175 -6.29 7.87 9.06
N ASP A 176 -5.13 8.12 9.66
CA ASP A 176 -4.90 9.25 10.57
C ASP A 176 -3.41 9.63 10.56
N SER A 177 -3.04 10.75 11.16
CA SER A 177 -1.67 11.24 11.28
C SER A 177 -1.00 10.79 12.60
N GLY A 178 0.33 10.82 12.64
CA GLY A 178 1.10 10.58 13.86
C GLY A 178 1.30 9.09 14.17
N ASN A 179 1.41 8.76 15.45
CA ASN A 179 1.68 7.40 15.91
C ASN A 179 0.37 6.63 16.19
N ILE A 180 -0.24 6.09 15.13
CA ILE A 180 -1.60 5.52 15.18
C ILE A 180 -1.63 4.05 15.64
N THR A 181 -0.49 3.35 15.59
CA THR A 181 -0.39 1.91 15.91
C THR A 181 1.05 1.52 16.23
N THR A 182 1.32 0.23 16.49
CA THR A 182 2.70 -0.26 16.67
C THR A 182 3.39 -0.44 15.33
N GLY A 183 4.47 0.32 15.11
CA GLY A 183 5.34 0.21 13.94
C GLY A 183 6.65 0.97 14.13
N THR A 184 7.41 1.11 13.05
CA THR A 184 8.66 1.86 13.00
C THR A 184 8.56 2.91 11.90
N THR A 185 8.75 4.18 12.28
CA THR A 185 8.79 5.28 11.32
C THR A 185 10.05 5.21 10.46
N ILE A 186 10.06 5.88 9.30
CA ILE A 186 11.27 5.95 8.47
C ILE A 186 12.42 6.63 9.22
N LEU A 187 12.15 7.66 10.03
CA LEU A 187 13.14 8.30 10.89
C LEU A 187 13.76 7.31 11.88
N ASP A 188 12.94 6.52 12.58
CA ASP A 188 13.43 5.56 13.57
C ASP A 188 14.19 4.40 12.91
N ALA A 189 13.74 3.97 11.73
CA ALA A 189 14.46 3.02 10.90
C ALA A 189 15.85 3.54 10.48
N ILE A 190 15.95 4.79 10.05
CA ILE A 190 17.24 5.41 9.70
C ILE A 190 18.15 5.46 10.93
N LYS A 191 17.64 5.93 12.08
CA LYS A 191 18.41 5.99 13.34
C LYS A 191 18.96 4.64 13.77
N SER A 192 18.19 3.57 13.60
CA SER A 192 18.62 2.21 13.96
C SER A 192 19.56 1.55 12.91
N THR A 193 19.65 2.12 11.71
CA THR A 193 20.45 1.56 10.60
C THR A 193 21.85 2.16 10.51
N VAL A 194 22.01 3.45 10.84
CA VAL A 194 23.30 4.13 10.79
C VAL A 194 24.21 3.69 11.95
N ALA A 195 25.52 3.87 11.80
CA ALA A 195 26.47 3.63 12.87
C ALA A 195 26.24 4.58 14.05
N ASP A 196 26.45 4.13 15.28
CA ASP A 196 26.31 4.93 16.52
C ASP A 196 27.12 6.23 16.50
N SER A 197 28.19 6.29 15.69
CA SER A 197 29.02 7.49 15.51
C SER A 197 28.40 8.55 14.60
N THR A 198 27.30 8.25 13.90
CA THR A 198 26.63 9.14 12.96
C THR A 198 25.57 9.95 13.69
N SER A 199 25.70 11.28 13.69
CA SER A 199 24.66 12.16 14.23
C SER A 199 23.48 12.23 13.26
N VAL A 200 22.28 11.81 13.68
CA VAL A 200 21.04 11.94 12.90
C VAL A 200 20.25 13.14 13.41
N VAL A 201 20.16 14.20 12.61
CA VAL A 201 19.37 15.38 12.93
C VAL A 201 18.02 15.28 12.22
N TYR A 202 16.94 15.44 12.97
CA TYR A 202 15.58 15.52 12.42
C TYR A 202 15.09 16.97 12.45
N SER A 203 14.58 17.44 11.32
CA SER A 203 13.83 18.70 11.22
C SER A 203 12.74 18.50 10.18
N GLU A 204 11.47 18.62 10.56
CA GLU A 204 10.36 18.32 9.67
C GLU A 204 10.33 19.24 8.44
N ASN A 205 10.49 20.55 8.64
CA ASN A 205 10.53 21.54 7.58
C ASN A 205 11.63 22.57 7.85
N PRO A 206 12.91 22.23 7.62
CA PRO A 206 14.03 23.14 7.83
C PRO A 206 13.99 24.30 6.84
N ASP A 207 14.34 25.49 7.32
CA ASP A 207 14.50 26.69 6.50
C ASP A 207 15.97 26.89 6.03
N ASP A 208 16.19 27.92 5.20
CA ASP A 208 17.52 28.26 4.70
C ASP A 208 18.52 28.57 5.82
N SER A 209 18.06 29.14 6.93
CA SER A 209 18.92 29.47 8.07
C SER A 209 19.43 28.19 8.73
N PHE A 210 18.53 27.25 9.00
CA PHE A 210 18.85 25.94 9.53
C PHE A 210 19.86 25.23 8.63
N MET A 211 19.64 25.23 7.32
CA MET A 211 20.55 24.57 6.37
C MET A 211 21.94 25.23 6.32
N LYS A 212 22.05 26.55 6.47
CA LYS A 212 23.35 27.26 6.48
C LYS A 212 24.17 27.03 7.75
N HIS A 213 23.52 26.80 8.89
CA HIS A 213 24.20 26.62 10.18
C HIS A 213 24.64 25.17 10.43
N ASN A 214 24.19 24.22 9.61
CA ASN A 214 24.47 22.80 9.78
C ASN A 214 25.22 22.24 8.57
N ASP A 215 26.32 21.53 8.81
CA ASP A 215 27.11 20.85 7.79
C ASP A 215 26.75 19.36 7.74
N PHE A 216 25.82 19.00 6.85
CA PHE A 216 25.34 17.64 6.67
C PHE A 216 26.09 16.92 5.55
N SER A 217 26.42 15.65 5.75
CA SER A 217 27.03 14.81 4.72
C SER A 217 26.06 14.50 3.58
N PHE A 218 24.78 14.31 3.91
CA PHE A 218 23.66 14.14 2.99
C PHE A 218 22.34 14.32 3.74
N ALA A 219 21.24 14.44 2.99
CA ALA A 219 19.89 14.46 3.53
C ALA A 219 19.00 13.36 2.97
N ILE A 220 18.01 12.95 3.76
CA ILE A 220 16.89 12.10 3.36
C ILE A 220 15.62 12.92 3.62
N VAL A 221 14.87 13.23 2.57
CA VAL A 221 13.62 13.99 2.65
C VAL A 221 12.45 13.05 2.37
N VAL A 222 11.53 12.91 3.32
CA VAL A 222 10.38 12.01 3.22
C VAL A 222 9.10 12.84 3.18
N VAL A 223 8.43 12.86 2.04
CA VAL A 223 7.25 13.71 1.77
C VAL A 223 6.24 12.94 0.92
N GLY A 224 5.01 13.44 0.81
CA GLY A 224 3.97 12.64 0.18
C GLY A 224 2.54 13.17 0.29
N GLU A 225 1.58 12.33 -0.06
CA GLU A 225 0.15 12.57 0.14
C GLU A 225 -0.25 12.35 1.61
N PRO A 226 -1.29 13.03 2.14
CA PRO A 226 -1.90 12.65 3.40
C PRO A 226 -2.68 11.32 3.24
N PRO A 227 -3.07 10.64 4.33
CA PRO A 227 -3.97 9.50 4.27
C PRO A 227 -5.32 9.87 3.64
N TYR A 228 -5.84 8.98 2.78
CA TYR A 228 -7.17 9.08 2.19
C TYR A 228 -7.75 7.71 1.86
N ALA A 229 -9.06 7.61 1.72
CA ALA A 229 -9.76 6.45 1.19
C ALA A 229 -10.92 6.88 0.28
N GLU A 230 -11.16 6.10 -0.78
CA GLU A 230 -12.32 6.24 -1.67
C GLU A 230 -12.49 7.68 -2.21
N THR A 231 -13.71 8.22 -2.20
CA THR A 231 -14.06 9.54 -2.80
C THR A 231 -13.26 10.70 -2.21
N VAL A 232 -12.83 10.61 -0.95
CA VAL A 232 -12.02 11.69 -0.35
C VAL A 232 -10.61 11.74 -0.94
N GLY A 233 -10.16 10.64 -1.55
CA GLY A 233 -8.91 10.59 -2.31
C GLY A 233 -9.02 11.12 -3.74
N ASP A 234 -10.21 11.49 -4.22
CA ASP A 234 -10.37 12.05 -5.56
C ASP A 234 -9.62 13.40 -5.64
N SER A 235 -8.74 13.52 -6.62
CA SER A 235 -7.92 14.71 -6.82
C SER A 235 -7.65 14.90 -8.31
N THR A 236 -7.84 16.13 -8.80
CA THR A 236 -7.50 16.55 -10.17
C THR A 236 -6.07 17.02 -10.30
N ASP A 237 -5.44 17.39 -9.18
CA ASP A 237 -4.15 18.09 -9.17
C ASP A 237 -2.99 17.12 -8.89
N LEU A 238 -3.27 16.02 -8.16
CA LEU A 238 -2.33 14.94 -7.85
C LEU A 238 -0.98 15.44 -7.31
N THR A 239 -1.03 16.40 -6.39
CA THR A 239 0.14 16.99 -5.73
C THR A 239 0.36 16.40 -4.33
N MET A 240 1.60 16.46 -3.85
CA MET A 240 1.92 16.12 -2.46
C MET A 240 1.47 17.22 -1.48
N LEU A 241 1.38 16.87 -0.19
CA LEU A 241 1.02 17.77 0.90
C LEU A 241 2.10 18.84 1.14
N ASP A 242 1.68 20.08 1.38
CA ASP A 242 2.57 21.13 1.90
C ASP A 242 2.98 20.84 3.36
N PRO A 243 4.23 21.12 3.75
CA PRO A 243 5.24 21.90 3.04
C PRO A 243 6.19 21.07 2.15
N GLY A 244 5.81 19.85 1.73
CA GLY A 244 6.69 18.93 1.00
C GLY A 244 7.47 19.54 -0.18
N PRO A 245 6.81 20.28 -1.09
CA PRO A 245 7.48 21.01 -2.18
C PRO A 245 8.60 21.94 -1.72
N ASP A 246 8.35 22.72 -0.67
CA ASP A 246 9.32 23.67 -0.12
C ASP A 246 10.43 22.96 0.65
N THR A 247 10.10 21.91 1.40
CA THR A 247 11.11 21.09 2.08
C THR A 247 12.08 20.47 1.08
N ILE A 248 11.59 19.93 -0.06
CA ILE A 248 12.48 19.42 -1.13
C ILE A 248 13.37 20.56 -1.65
N ARG A 249 12.78 21.70 -2.03
CA ARG A 249 13.54 22.83 -2.60
C ARG A 249 14.64 23.31 -1.66
N THR A 250 14.30 23.57 -0.40
CA THR A 250 15.24 24.10 0.60
C THR A 250 16.36 23.12 0.92
N VAL A 251 16.02 21.86 1.17
CA VAL A 251 17.03 20.87 1.59
C VAL A 251 17.94 20.49 0.43
N CYS A 252 17.38 20.17 -0.73
CA CYS A 252 18.14 19.65 -1.87
C CYS A 252 18.97 20.73 -2.58
N ALA A 253 18.61 22.01 -2.42
CA ALA A 253 19.47 23.11 -2.86
C ALA A 253 20.73 23.28 -1.98
N ALA A 254 20.67 22.89 -0.71
CA ALA A 254 21.75 23.09 0.25
C ALA A 254 22.68 21.88 0.42
N VAL A 255 22.14 20.66 0.30
CA VAL A 255 22.90 19.41 0.46
C VAL A 255 22.34 18.33 -0.45
N LYS A 256 23.21 17.42 -0.92
CA LYS A 256 22.78 16.27 -1.71
C LYS A 256 21.72 15.46 -0.96
N CYS A 257 20.60 15.18 -1.62
CA CYS A 257 19.42 14.62 -0.99
C CYS A 257 18.89 13.38 -1.72
N ALA A 258 18.40 12.41 -0.94
CA ALA A 258 17.49 11.38 -1.42
C ALA A 258 16.07 11.76 -1.01
N VAL A 259 15.15 11.84 -1.98
CA VAL A 259 13.74 12.09 -1.72
C VAL A 259 12.98 10.76 -1.76
N VAL A 260 12.25 10.46 -0.69
CA VAL A 260 11.36 9.31 -0.56
C VAL A 260 9.91 9.82 -0.63
N ILE A 261 9.19 9.41 -1.66
CA ILE A 261 7.79 9.79 -1.89
C ILE A 261 6.85 8.73 -1.30
N ILE A 262 6.04 9.14 -0.34
CA ILE A 262 4.92 8.35 0.21
C ILE A 262 3.64 8.75 -0.54
N SER A 263 3.06 7.85 -1.32
CA SER A 263 1.86 8.15 -2.11
C SER A 263 1.05 6.90 -2.42
N GLY A 264 -0.27 7.03 -2.55
CA GLY A 264 -1.13 5.91 -2.96
C GLY A 264 -1.06 5.64 -4.48
N ARG A 265 -0.43 6.55 -5.22
CA ARG A 265 -0.44 6.64 -6.70
C ARG A 265 0.72 7.52 -7.21
N PRO A 266 0.98 7.56 -8.53
CA PRO A 266 1.85 8.57 -9.12
C PRO A 266 1.30 9.99 -8.86
N ILE A 267 2.21 10.91 -8.54
CA ILE A 267 1.91 12.32 -8.24
C ILE A 267 2.83 13.25 -9.05
N VAL A 268 2.50 14.54 -9.12
CA VAL A 268 3.34 15.56 -9.77
C VAL A 268 4.72 15.61 -9.10
N ILE A 269 5.75 15.16 -9.83
CA ILE A 269 7.13 15.14 -9.33
C ILE A 269 8.15 15.77 -10.28
N GLU A 270 7.81 15.94 -11.56
CA GLU A 270 8.72 16.44 -12.60
C GLU A 270 9.48 17.72 -12.21
N PRO A 271 8.86 18.75 -11.60
CA PRO A 271 9.57 19.98 -11.22
C PRO A 271 10.72 19.78 -10.22
N TYR A 272 10.67 18.70 -9.43
CA TYR A 272 11.65 18.41 -8.39
C TYR A 272 12.76 17.46 -8.86
N VAL A 273 12.50 16.69 -9.94
CA VAL A 273 13.46 15.70 -10.47
C VAL A 273 14.85 16.30 -10.70
N PRO A 274 15.01 17.53 -11.25
CA PRO A 274 16.35 18.13 -11.43
C PRO A 274 17.08 18.47 -10.12
N LEU A 275 16.36 18.67 -9.01
CA LEU A 275 16.92 19.13 -7.74
C LEU A 275 17.49 17.99 -6.87
N VAL A 276 17.04 16.76 -7.10
CA VAL A 276 17.29 15.64 -6.18
C VAL A 276 18.34 14.68 -6.72
N GLU A 277 19.25 14.18 -5.89
CA GLU A 277 20.23 13.17 -6.31
C GLU A 277 19.59 11.79 -6.46
N ALA A 278 18.70 11.41 -5.55
CA ALA A 278 17.93 10.18 -5.66
C ALA A 278 16.44 10.43 -5.42
N LEU A 279 15.61 9.69 -6.15
CA LEU A 279 14.15 9.74 -6.01
C LEU A 279 13.62 8.31 -5.88
N VAL A 280 12.90 8.05 -4.79
CA VAL A 280 12.35 6.73 -4.47
C VAL A 280 10.84 6.86 -4.31
N ALA A 281 10.08 6.07 -5.07
CA ALA A 281 8.65 5.87 -4.81
C ALA A 281 8.49 4.74 -3.79
N ALA A 282 7.98 5.07 -2.61
CA ALA A 282 7.78 4.13 -1.50
C ALA A 282 6.33 3.68 -1.32
N TRP A 283 5.41 4.26 -2.10
CA TRP A 283 3.98 3.97 -2.04
C TRP A 283 3.42 4.25 -0.63
N LEU A 284 2.58 3.36 -0.10
CA LEU A 284 2.16 3.34 1.29
C LEU A 284 2.80 2.12 1.98
N PRO A 285 4.03 2.23 2.53
CA PRO A 285 4.79 1.08 3.00
C PRO A 285 4.28 0.46 4.32
N GLY A 286 3.25 1.01 4.95
CA GLY A 286 2.68 0.41 6.17
C GLY A 286 3.60 0.57 7.38
N THR A 287 3.56 -0.38 8.32
CA THR A 287 4.15 -0.21 9.66
C THR A 287 5.66 -0.40 9.74
N GLU A 288 6.30 -0.98 8.72
CA GLU A 288 7.68 -1.47 8.81
C GLU A 288 8.66 -0.58 8.03
N GLY A 289 8.85 0.66 8.51
CA GLY A 289 9.73 1.66 7.89
C GLY A 289 11.19 1.21 7.72
N GLN A 290 11.60 0.17 8.46
CA GLN A 290 12.90 -0.48 8.30
C GLN A 290 13.12 -1.03 6.88
N GLY A 291 12.07 -1.44 6.17
CA GLY A 291 12.20 -1.88 4.77
C GLY A 291 12.65 -0.76 3.82
N VAL A 292 12.37 0.50 4.16
CA VAL A 292 12.87 1.66 3.42
C VAL A 292 14.36 1.85 3.68
N ALA A 293 14.78 1.83 4.95
CA ALA A 293 16.19 1.99 5.32
C ALA A 293 17.06 0.85 4.76
N ASP A 294 16.55 -0.39 4.70
CA ASP A 294 17.24 -1.57 4.15
C ASP A 294 17.83 -1.33 2.75
N VAL A 295 17.10 -0.65 1.87
CA VAL A 295 17.56 -0.37 0.48
C VAL A 295 18.29 0.95 0.37
N LEU A 296 17.93 1.97 1.18
CA LEU A 296 18.62 3.25 1.18
C LEU A 296 20.09 3.09 1.62
N PHE A 297 20.37 2.20 2.58
CA PHE A 297 21.72 1.98 3.13
C PHE A 297 22.39 0.70 2.61
N GLY A 298 21.84 0.05 1.59
CA GLY A 298 22.49 -1.06 0.91
C GLY A 298 22.64 -2.33 1.76
N ASP A 299 21.65 -2.65 2.57
CA ASP A 299 21.49 -4.03 3.10
C ASP A 299 20.87 -4.94 2.03
N TYR A 300 20.01 -4.35 1.20
CA TYR A 300 19.39 -4.97 0.04
C TYR A 300 19.44 -4.04 -1.16
N GLY A 301 19.37 -4.63 -2.36
CA GLY A 301 19.27 -3.89 -3.61
C GLY A 301 17.84 -3.42 -3.91
N PHE A 302 17.71 -2.35 -4.70
CA PHE A 302 16.42 -1.98 -5.29
C PHE A 302 16.04 -2.95 -6.40
N THR A 303 14.80 -3.46 -6.34
CA THR A 303 14.25 -4.41 -7.31
C THR A 303 12.85 -4.06 -7.80
N GLY A 304 12.17 -3.12 -7.13
CA GLY A 304 10.83 -2.69 -7.49
C GLY A 304 10.77 -2.07 -8.88
N LYS A 305 9.66 -2.31 -9.57
CA LYS A 305 9.32 -1.73 -10.87
C LYS A 305 7.95 -1.07 -10.76
N LEU A 306 7.75 0.03 -11.48
CA LEU A 306 6.51 0.77 -11.49
C LEU A 306 5.34 -0.10 -11.97
N PRO A 307 4.31 -0.35 -11.14
CA PRO A 307 3.08 -1.02 -11.57
C PRO A 307 2.11 -0.07 -12.27
N HIS A 308 2.43 1.23 -12.31
CA HIS A 308 1.64 2.28 -12.97
C HIS A 308 2.54 3.24 -13.73
N THR A 309 2.02 3.78 -14.83
CA THR A 309 2.65 4.89 -15.54
C THR A 309 2.79 6.11 -14.65
N TRP A 310 3.96 6.73 -14.58
CA TRP A 310 4.14 8.03 -13.95
C TRP A 310 4.03 9.13 -15.00
N PHE A 311 3.01 9.99 -14.89
CA PHE A 311 2.75 11.08 -15.83
C PHE A 311 3.73 12.26 -15.64
N LYS A 312 3.88 13.08 -16.67
CA LYS A 312 4.60 14.37 -16.60
C LYS A 312 3.68 15.47 -16.05
N SER A 313 2.50 15.61 -16.67
CA SER A 313 1.42 16.50 -16.25
C SER A 313 0.11 15.72 -16.07
N VAL A 314 -0.75 16.20 -15.17
CA VAL A 314 -2.11 15.69 -14.98
C VAL A 314 -2.97 15.85 -16.24
N ASP A 315 -2.64 16.79 -17.12
CA ASP A 315 -3.32 17.01 -18.40
C ASP A 315 -3.20 15.83 -19.37
N GLN A 316 -2.25 14.92 -19.13
CA GLN A 316 -2.09 13.70 -19.92
C GLN A 316 -3.11 12.62 -19.53
N LEU A 317 -3.83 12.77 -18.42
CA LEU A 317 -4.67 11.71 -17.88
C LEU A 317 -6.04 11.65 -18.57
N PRO A 318 -6.58 10.43 -18.83
CA PRO A 318 -5.98 9.13 -18.57
C PRO A 318 -4.91 8.75 -19.61
N MET A 319 -3.76 8.22 -19.15
CA MET A 319 -2.68 7.71 -20.01
C MET A 319 -2.14 6.38 -19.47
N ASN A 320 -2.28 5.33 -20.27
CA ASN A 320 -1.91 3.95 -19.91
C ASN A 320 -0.96 3.34 -20.93
N VAL A 321 -0.21 2.33 -20.48
CA VAL A 321 0.67 1.55 -21.36
C VAL A 321 -0.15 0.92 -22.48
N GLY A 322 0.26 1.15 -23.73
CA GLY A 322 -0.45 0.71 -24.93
C GLY A 322 -1.29 1.79 -25.62
N ASP A 323 -1.48 2.96 -25.00
CA ASP A 323 -2.15 4.09 -25.64
C ASP A 323 -1.29 4.66 -26.79
N LEU A 324 -1.95 5.20 -27.82
CA LEU A 324 -1.27 5.77 -29.00
C LEU A 324 -0.40 6.98 -28.64
N GLN A 325 -0.80 7.77 -27.65
CA GLN A 325 -0.09 8.97 -27.17
C GLN A 325 0.53 8.70 -25.78
N TYR A 326 1.37 7.67 -25.69
CA TYR A 326 2.04 7.30 -24.45
C TYR A 326 3.36 8.05 -24.26
N ASP A 327 3.34 9.16 -23.51
CA ASP A 327 4.52 10.01 -23.20
C ASP A 327 4.73 10.19 -21.68
N PRO A 328 5.16 9.13 -20.97
CA PRO A 328 5.30 9.17 -19.52
C PRO A 328 6.58 9.86 -19.05
N LEU A 329 6.57 10.36 -17.81
CA LEU A 329 7.80 10.75 -17.09
C LEU A 329 8.63 9.52 -16.76
N TYR A 330 7.97 8.49 -16.21
CA TYR A 330 8.54 7.16 -16.01
C TYR A 330 7.54 6.11 -16.53
N PRO A 331 7.93 5.24 -17.49
CA PRO A 331 7.02 4.29 -18.08
C PRO A 331 6.64 3.16 -17.11
N PHE A 332 5.54 2.48 -17.41
CA PHE A 332 5.17 1.22 -16.74
C PHE A 332 6.35 0.24 -16.77
N GLY A 333 6.63 -0.43 -15.66
CA GLY A 333 7.74 -1.34 -15.50
C GLY A 333 9.12 -0.67 -15.32
N PHE A 334 9.19 0.66 -15.26
CA PHE A 334 10.44 1.37 -14.96
C PHE A 334 10.89 1.17 -13.51
N GLY A 335 12.20 1.18 -13.28
CA GLY A 335 12.79 1.15 -11.93
C GLY A 335 14.28 0.82 -12.03
N LEU A 336 15.13 1.69 -11.51
CA LEU A 336 16.56 1.47 -11.46
C LEU A 336 16.86 0.33 -10.47
N MET A 337 17.82 -0.52 -10.82
CA MET A 337 18.25 -1.61 -9.96
C MET A 337 19.59 -1.26 -9.34
N ILE A 338 19.77 -1.60 -8.06
CA ILE A 338 21.08 -1.58 -7.43
C ILE A 338 21.37 -3.01 -7.00
N ASN A 339 22.42 -3.62 -7.53
CA ASN A 339 22.76 -5.00 -7.19
C ASN A 339 23.60 -5.02 -5.90
N SER A 340 23.23 -5.88 -4.94
CA SER A 340 23.92 -5.97 -3.65
C SER A 340 25.32 -6.58 -3.71
N SER A 341 25.76 -6.98 -4.91
CA SER A 341 27.11 -7.46 -5.18
C SER A 341 28.10 -6.35 -5.57
N LEU A 342 27.68 -5.09 -5.62
CA LEU A 342 28.57 -3.95 -5.93
C LEU A 342 29.38 -3.52 -4.68
N PRO A 343 30.58 -2.93 -4.85
CA PRO A 343 31.35 -2.37 -3.74
C PRO A 343 30.53 -1.32 -2.98
N GLY A 344 30.45 -1.41 -1.65
CA GLY A 344 29.66 -0.49 -0.80
C GLY A 344 28.47 -1.13 -0.08
N PHE A 345 28.13 -2.39 -0.41
CA PHE A 345 27.12 -3.16 0.33
C PHE A 345 27.72 -3.82 1.57
N SER A 346 27.09 -3.64 2.73
CA SER A 346 27.55 -4.22 4.01
C SER A 346 27.33 -5.75 4.12
N GLY A 347 26.66 -6.35 3.13
CA GLY A 347 26.33 -7.77 3.09
C GLY A 347 27.47 -8.72 2.70
N VAL A 348 28.62 -8.21 2.26
CA VAL A 348 29.75 -9.07 1.82
C VAL A 348 30.38 -9.85 3.00
N ASP A 349 30.33 -9.30 4.22
CA ASP A 349 30.94 -9.95 5.40
C ASP A 349 30.04 -10.99 6.10
N ASN A 350 28.74 -11.07 5.75
CA ASN A 350 27.77 -11.93 6.45
C ASN A 350 27.42 -13.25 5.74
N LEU A 351 28.14 -13.60 4.66
CA LEU A 351 27.98 -14.90 3.97
C LEU A 351 28.27 -16.11 4.87
N GLY A 352 29.03 -15.94 5.95
CA GLY A 352 29.32 -17.01 6.92
C GLY A 352 28.10 -17.46 7.73
N TYR A 353 27.19 -16.55 8.09
CA TYR A 353 26.03 -16.85 8.93
C TYR A 353 24.85 -17.47 8.16
N ARG A 354 24.75 -17.19 6.85
CA ARG A 354 23.67 -17.72 5.99
C ARG A 354 23.79 -19.21 5.71
N LYS A 355 25.00 -19.77 5.68
CA LYS A 355 25.22 -21.22 5.49
C LYS A 355 24.67 -22.05 6.67
N GLN A 356 24.65 -21.51 7.89
CA GLN A 356 24.13 -22.22 9.07
C GLN A 356 22.59 -22.30 9.10
N ARG A 357 21.88 -21.29 8.59
CA ARG A 357 20.41 -21.32 8.51
C ARG A 357 19.86 -22.24 7.42
N VAL A 358 20.56 -22.35 6.28
CA VAL A 358 20.18 -23.31 5.22
C VAL A 358 20.42 -24.76 5.68
N LEU A 359 21.48 -25.01 6.47
CA LEU A 359 21.72 -26.34 7.03
C LEU A 359 20.64 -26.76 8.05
N PHE A 360 20.14 -25.83 8.87
CA PHE A 360 19.08 -26.10 9.84
C PHE A 360 17.71 -26.38 9.19
N ALA A 361 17.38 -25.68 8.10
CA ALA A 361 16.14 -25.92 7.37
C ALA A 361 16.13 -27.30 6.67
N VAL A 362 17.28 -27.73 6.14
CA VAL A 362 17.41 -29.05 5.49
C VAL A 362 17.41 -30.20 6.51
N LEU A 363 17.98 -30.01 7.70
CA LEU A 363 17.93 -31.03 8.76
C LEU A 363 16.53 -31.22 9.35
N CYS A 364 15.73 -30.17 9.50
CA CYS A 364 14.34 -30.30 9.97
C CYS A 364 13.45 -31.07 8.97
N SER A 365 13.68 -30.95 7.66
CA SER A 365 12.92 -31.70 6.65
C SER A 365 13.31 -33.18 6.57
N LEU A 366 14.54 -33.54 6.96
CA LEU A 366 15.01 -34.93 6.97
C LEU A 366 14.57 -35.71 8.22
N LEU A 367 14.36 -35.04 9.37
CA LEU A 367 13.81 -35.71 10.57
C LEU A 367 12.30 -36.00 10.48
N SER A 368 11.55 -35.34 9.60
CA SER A 368 10.12 -35.63 9.39
C SER A 368 9.87 -36.89 8.55
N LEU A 369 10.88 -37.43 7.86
CA LEU A 369 10.75 -38.59 6.98
C LEU A 369 11.18 -39.93 7.63
N VAL A 370 11.69 -39.93 8.87
CA VAL A 370 12.20 -41.15 9.55
C VAL A 370 11.28 -41.63 10.69
N LEU A 371 10.16 -40.95 10.94
CA LEU A 371 9.15 -41.36 11.95
C LEU A 371 7.84 -41.90 11.36
N ILE A 372 7.83 -42.24 10.07
CA ILE A 372 6.76 -43.01 9.44
C ILE A 372 7.42 -44.14 8.63
N SER A 373 7.84 -45.20 9.33
CA SER A 373 8.13 -46.54 8.79
C SER A 373 7.99 -47.55 9.90
#